data_AF-M5C9C8-F1
#
_entry.id   AF-M5C9C8-F1
#
_cell.length_a   1.000
_cell.length_b   1.000
_cell.length_c   1.000
_cell.angle_alpha   90.00
_cell.angle_beta   90.00
_cell.angle_gamma   90.00
#
_symmetry.space_group_name_H-M   'P 1'
#
loop_
_entity.id
_entity.type
_entity.pdbx_description
1 polymer ?
#
loop_
_entity_poly.entity_id
_entity_poly.type
_entity_poly.pdbx_seq_one_letter_code
_entity_poly.pdbx_strand_id
1 'polypeptide(L)'
;MITYANSVGTSDSYVTGTIWPLVKLDLDYVAQYWNSTGFDLWEEVSGSSFFTTAVQHRALREGAKFATALGDSTRASTYTTQAANSLCFLQSYWNPNAKFASSNVNGGSVVRSGLDANSILTSIHTFDPNAGCDAVTFQPCSDKALANHKAVVDSFRATYALNSGKAANAAVAVGRYKEDSYYGGNPWYLCTTAAAEQLYNALYSWNKQGSIAITATSLDFFKQLYSSAAVGTFASSTTQYTAITAAVKTYADAMVLLFRLLM
;
A
#
# COMPACT_ATOMS: atom_id res chain seq x y z
N MET A 1 -16.24 9.15 -4.02
CA MET A 1 -17.13 10.16 -4.65
C MET A 1 -16.49 10.86 -5.85
N ILE A 2 -15.23 11.31 -5.78
CA ILE A 2 -14.54 11.99 -6.91
C ILE A 2 -14.57 11.15 -8.20
N THR A 3 -14.22 9.86 -8.13
CA THR A 3 -14.29 8.95 -9.30
C THR A 3 -15.69 8.89 -9.93
N TYR A 4 -16.73 8.80 -9.10
CA TYR A 4 -18.12 8.80 -9.56
C TYR A 4 -18.48 10.13 -10.24
N ALA A 5 -18.13 11.27 -9.62
CA ALA A 5 -18.36 12.58 -10.20
C ALA A 5 -17.66 12.77 -11.56
N ASN A 6 -16.43 12.26 -11.69
CA ASN A 6 -15.70 12.29 -12.96
C ASN A 6 -16.39 11.44 -14.05
N SER A 7 -17.04 10.34 -13.67
CA SER A 7 -17.78 9.50 -14.63
C SER A 7 -19.09 10.15 -15.12
N VAL A 8 -19.72 10.97 -14.28
CA VAL A 8 -20.93 11.73 -14.63
C VAL A 8 -20.59 12.99 -15.45
N GLY A 9 -19.49 13.67 -15.10
CA GLY A 9 -19.02 14.88 -15.77
C GLY A 9 -19.09 16.12 -14.87
N THR A 10 -18.04 16.94 -14.88
CA THR A 10 -17.88 18.07 -13.96
C THR A 10 -18.83 19.24 -14.21
N SER A 11 -19.50 19.27 -15.37
CA SER A 11 -20.53 20.27 -15.69
C SER A 11 -21.93 19.87 -15.23
N ASP A 12 -22.12 18.64 -14.74
CA ASP A 12 -23.43 18.15 -14.32
C ASP A 12 -23.93 18.88 -13.05
N SER A 13 -25.22 19.20 -13.00
CA SER A 13 -25.83 19.95 -11.88
C SER A 13 -25.81 19.18 -10.56
N TYR A 14 -25.87 17.85 -10.58
CA TYR A 14 -25.73 17.02 -9.38
C TYR A 14 -24.29 17.01 -8.89
N VAL A 15 -23.32 17.01 -9.80
CA VAL A 15 -21.90 17.11 -9.45
C VAL A 15 -21.60 18.47 -8.80
N THR A 16 -21.97 19.56 -9.46
CA THR A 16 -21.70 20.93 -8.99
C THR A 16 -22.55 21.32 -7.77
N GLY A 17 -23.81 20.90 -7.71
CA GLY A 17 -24.77 21.28 -6.68
C GLY A 17 -24.85 20.35 -5.47
N THR A 18 -24.39 19.10 -5.56
CA THR A 18 -24.49 18.12 -4.46
C THR A 18 -23.15 17.48 -4.12
N ILE A 19 -22.45 16.90 -5.10
CA ILE A 19 -21.21 16.15 -4.80
C ILE A 19 -20.09 17.10 -4.38
N TRP A 20 -19.82 18.17 -5.13
CA TRP A 20 -18.73 19.08 -4.83
C TRP A 20 -18.86 19.76 -3.46
N PRO A 21 -20.05 20.26 -3.04
CA PRO A 21 -20.25 20.78 -1.69
C PRO A 21 -19.90 19.81 -0.57
N LEU A 22 -20.11 18.50 -0.75
CA LEU A 22 -19.73 17.48 0.23
C LEU A 22 -18.23 17.17 0.17
N VAL A 23 -17.71 16.87 -1.03
CA VAL A 23 -16.31 16.48 -1.23
C VAL A 23 -15.34 17.56 -0.74
N LYS A 24 -15.64 18.83 -0.97
CA LYS A 24 -14.74 19.92 -0.56
C LYS A 24 -14.64 20.05 0.97
N LEU A 25 -15.65 19.64 1.74
CA LEU A 25 -15.57 19.65 3.21
C LEU A 25 -14.54 18.63 3.70
N ASP A 26 -14.56 17.42 3.15
CA ASP A 26 -13.57 16.38 3.47
C ASP A 26 -12.17 16.80 3.05
N LEU A 27 -12.02 17.38 1.85
CA LEU A 27 -10.73 17.84 1.36
C LEU A 27 -10.19 19.06 2.14
N ASP A 28 -11.05 19.99 2.54
CA ASP A 28 -10.68 21.12 3.40
C ASP A 28 -10.21 20.61 4.78
N TYR A 29 -10.88 19.61 5.34
CA TYR A 29 -10.44 18.95 6.58
C TYR A 29 -9.06 18.31 6.41
N VAL A 30 -8.84 17.51 5.35
CA VAL A 30 -7.54 16.89 5.11
C VAL A 30 -6.44 17.95 4.91
N ALA A 31 -6.71 18.98 4.11
CA ALA A 31 -5.75 20.06 3.86
C ALA A 31 -5.34 20.79 5.14
N GLN A 32 -6.28 20.96 6.09
CA GLN A 32 -6.04 21.63 7.36
C GLN A 32 -5.36 20.73 8.40
N TYR A 33 -5.72 19.44 8.46
CA TYR A 33 -5.42 18.58 9.61
C TYR A 33 -4.49 17.40 9.32
N TRP A 34 -4.00 17.19 8.09
CA TRP A 34 -3.13 16.04 7.77
C TRP A 34 -1.89 15.92 8.67
N ASN A 35 -1.37 17.05 9.18
CA ASN A 35 -0.20 17.09 10.07
C ASN A 35 -0.56 17.09 11.57
N SER A 36 -1.82 16.77 11.91
CA SER A 36 -2.24 16.54 13.30
C SER A 36 -2.14 15.04 13.61
N THR A 37 -1.85 14.70 14.87
CA THR A 37 -1.91 13.29 15.29
C THR A 37 -3.36 12.82 15.40
N GLY A 38 -3.56 11.52 15.24
CA GLY A 38 -4.85 10.84 15.35
C GLY A 38 -4.64 9.34 15.53
N PHE A 39 -5.73 8.58 15.64
CA PHE A 39 -5.64 7.13 15.69
C PHE A 39 -5.36 6.54 14.30
N ASP A 40 -4.68 5.40 14.27
CA ASP A 40 -4.46 4.61 13.07
C ASP A 40 -5.73 3.89 12.61
N LEU A 41 -5.68 3.24 11.44
CA LEU A 41 -6.82 2.51 10.85
C LEU A 41 -7.33 1.34 11.71
N TRP A 42 -6.56 0.94 12.73
CA TRP A 42 -6.92 -0.07 13.70
C TRP A 42 -7.51 0.50 14.99
N GLU A 43 -7.60 1.83 15.09
CA GLU A 43 -8.18 2.59 16.21
C GLU A 43 -7.42 2.41 17.54
N GLU A 44 -6.11 2.17 17.50
CA GLU A 44 -5.34 1.77 18.69
C GLU A 44 -4.15 2.67 18.99
N VAL A 45 -3.45 3.15 17.96
CA VAL A 45 -2.21 3.94 18.12
C VAL A 45 -2.50 5.39 17.79
N SER A 46 -2.45 6.26 18.80
CA SER A 46 -2.47 7.70 18.60
C SER A 46 -1.09 8.20 18.20
N GLY A 47 -0.99 8.76 16.99
CA GLY A 47 0.26 9.23 16.37
C GLY A 47 0.03 9.66 14.93
N SER A 48 1.00 9.39 14.07
CA SER A 48 0.89 9.57 12.61
C SER A 48 0.97 8.21 11.93
N SER A 49 -0.06 7.82 11.17
CA SER A 49 -0.14 6.51 10.52
C SER A 49 0.21 6.57 9.03
N PHE A 50 0.93 5.56 8.53
CA PHE A 50 1.39 5.49 7.14
C PHE A 50 0.20 5.42 6.17
N PHE A 51 -0.76 4.53 6.43
CA PHE A 51 -2.02 4.45 5.68
C PHE A 51 -2.74 5.79 5.62
N THR A 52 -2.99 6.41 6.78
CA THR A 52 -3.71 7.69 6.87
C THR A 52 -3.03 8.77 6.03
N THR A 53 -1.72 8.93 6.17
CA THR A 53 -0.96 9.95 5.41
C THR A 53 -1.03 9.69 3.89
N ALA A 54 -0.91 8.44 3.46
CA ALA A 54 -0.92 8.09 2.04
C ALA A 54 -2.29 8.32 1.39
N VAL A 55 -3.39 7.92 2.06
CA VAL A 55 -4.74 8.15 1.53
C VAL A 55 -5.12 9.63 1.56
N GLN A 56 -4.64 10.40 2.55
CA GLN A 56 -4.77 11.87 2.58
C GLN A 56 -4.03 12.52 1.40
N HIS A 57 -2.79 12.11 1.13
CA HIS A 57 -2.04 12.57 -0.05
C HIS A 57 -2.83 12.29 -1.34
N ARG A 58 -3.31 11.05 -1.52
CA ARG A 58 -4.10 10.66 -2.69
C ARG A 58 -5.36 11.52 -2.82
N ALA A 59 -6.12 11.70 -1.74
CA ALA A 59 -7.34 12.49 -1.72
C ALA A 59 -7.06 13.95 -2.15
N LEU A 60 -6.00 14.57 -1.63
CA LEU A 60 -5.62 15.93 -2.01
C LEU A 60 -5.18 16.03 -3.49
N ARG A 61 -4.44 15.04 -4.01
CA ARG A 61 -4.04 15.00 -5.44
C ARG A 61 -5.25 14.87 -6.37
N GLU A 62 -6.17 13.96 -6.08
CA GLU A 62 -7.40 13.80 -6.86
C GLU A 62 -8.32 15.02 -6.70
N GLY A 63 -8.44 15.54 -5.47
CA GLY A 63 -9.20 16.73 -5.13
C GLY A 63 -8.72 17.98 -5.85
N ALA A 64 -7.40 18.19 -5.97
CA ALA A 64 -6.83 19.33 -6.70
C ALA A 64 -7.19 19.31 -8.19
N LYS A 65 -7.15 18.13 -8.83
CA LYS A 65 -7.57 17.95 -10.22
C LYS A 65 -9.06 18.24 -10.38
N PHE A 66 -9.87 17.73 -9.45
CA PHE A 66 -11.32 17.91 -9.48
C PHE A 66 -11.72 19.38 -9.25
N ALA A 67 -11.13 20.06 -8.26
CA ALA A 67 -11.31 21.49 -8.01
C ALA A 67 -10.95 22.34 -9.23
N THR A 68 -9.83 22.01 -9.91
CA THR A 68 -9.42 22.65 -11.16
C THR A 68 -10.50 22.52 -12.24
N ALA A 69 -11.02 21.31 -12.43
CA ALA A 69 -12.04 21.02 -13.43
C ALA A 69 -13.40 21.70 -13.14
N LEU A 70 -13.64 22.11 -11.89
CA LEU A 70 -14.80 22.86 -11.43
C LEU A 70 -14.55 24.38 -11.36
N GLY A 71 -13.35 24.86 -11.71
CA GLY A 71 -12.99 26.27 -11.66
C GLY A 71 -12.68 26.83 -10.26
N ASP A 72 -12.57 25.99 -9.22
CA ASP A 72 -12.15 26.40 -7.87
C ASP A 72 -10.61 26.40 -7.77
N SER A 73 -9.99 27.42 -8.37
CA SER A 73 -8.54 27.57 -8.43
C SER A 73 -7.89 27.75 -7.05
N THR A 74 -8.59 28.38 -6.11
CA THR A 74 -8.13 28.57 -4.73
C THR A 74 -7.96 27.23 -4.03
N ARG A 75 -8.98 26.37 -4.03
CA ARG A 75 -8.87 25.02 -3.44
C ARG A 75 -7.88 24.15 -4.19
N ALA A 76 -7.86 24.21 -5.53
CA ALA A 76 -6.91 23.46 -6.32
C ALA A 76 -5.45 23.76 -5.93
N SER A 77 -5.11 25.03 -5.72
CA SER A 77 -3.79 25.46 -5.27
C SER A 77 -3.49 24.93 -3.85
N THR A 78 -4.40 25.17 -2.90
CA THR A 78 -4.25 24.70 -1.51
C THR A 78 -4.05 23.20 -1.43
N TYR A 79 -4.88 22.40 -2.11
CA TYR A 79 -4.78 20.94 -2.10
C TYR A 79 -3.49 20.46 -2.76
N THR A 80 -3.03 21.13 -3.82
CA THR A 80 -1.74 20.81 -4.45
C THR A 80 -0.57 21.01 -3.48
N THR A 81 -0.53 22.13 -2.77
CA THR A 81 0.50 22.41 -1.77
C THR A 81 0.48 21.39 -0.64
N GLN A 82 -0.69 21.08 -0.07
CA GLN A 82 -0.79 20.13 1.03
C GLN A 82 -0.52 18.69 0.59
N ALA A 83 -0.86 18.32 -0.65
CA ALA A 83 -0.48 17.04 -1.23
C ALA A 83 1.04 16.87 -1.31
N ALA A 84 1.78 17.93 -1.67
CA ALA A 84 3.24 17.90 -1.72
C ALA A 84 3.85 17.75 -0.31
N ASN A 85 3.33 18.49 0.67
CA ASN A 85 3.81 18.42 2.05
C ASN A 85 3.57 17.04 2.68
N SER A 86 2.36 16.49 2.51
CA SER A 86 2.01 15.15 3.00
C SER A 86 2.83 14.05 2.32
N LEU A 87 3.13 14.17 1.02
CA LEU A 87 4.01 13.22 0.33
C LEU A 87 5.45 13.28 0.86
N CYS A 88 5.94 14.47 1.18
CA CYS A 88 7.26 14.65 1.79
C CYS A 88 7.31 13.94 3.15
N PHE A 89 6.31 14.16 4.00
CA PHE A 89 6.21 13.47 5.29
C PHE A 89 6.06 11.95 5.14
N LEU A 90 5.33 11.47 4.13
CA LEU A 90 5.17 10.05 3.83
C LEU A 90 6.51 9.31 3.64
N GLN A 91 7.57 10.02 3.23
CA GLN A 91 8.89 9.42 3.08
C GLN A 91 9.58 9.09 4.41
N SER A 92 9.18 9.77 5.50
CA SER A 92 9.77 9.57 6.84
C SER A 92 9.45 8.21 7.47
N TYR A 93 8.41 7.53 6.98
CA TYR A 93 7.98 6.22 7.45
C TYR A 93 8.93 5.10 7.02
N TRP A 94 9.68 5.29 5.94
CA TRP A 94 10.59 4.26 5.40
C TRP A 94 11.87 4.14 6.23
N ASN A 95 12.15 2.95 6.74
CA ASN A 95 13.44 2.64 7.35
C ASN A 95 14.39 1.99 6.32
N PRO A 96 15.45 2.68 5.85
CA PRO A 96 16.33 2.15 4.83
C PRO A 96 17.21 0.97 5.29
N ASN A 97 17.47 0.87 6.60
CA ASN A 97 18.28 -0.22 7.15
C ASN A 97 17.44 -1.48 7.34
N ALA A 98 16.21 -1.33 7.85
CA ALA A 98 15.31 -2.44 8.10
C ALA A 98 14.49 -2.87 6.86
N LYS A 99 14.47 -2.03 5.81
CA LYS A 99 13.76 -2.23 4.54
C LYS A 99 12.24 -2.47 4.68
N PHE A 100 11.59 -1.76 5.60
CA PHE A 100 10.14 -1.70 5.70
C PHE A 100 9.65 -0.30 6.10
N ALA A 101 8.37 -0.03 5.91
CA ALA A 101 7.72 1.20 6.38
C ALA A 101 7.21 1.00 7.81
N SER A 102 7.74 1.75 8.78
CA SER A 102 7.22 1.74 10.15
C SER A 102 5.82 2.32 10.16
N SER A 103 4.79 1.50 10.27
CA SER A 103 3.41 1.92 9.95
C SER A 103 2.82 3.01 10.85
N ASN A 104 3.40 3.23 12.03
CA ASN A 104 3.04 4.33 12.92
C ASN A 104 4.33 5.02 13.42
N VAL A 105 4.35 6.35 13.36
CA VAL A 105 5.42 7.21 13.88
C VAL A 105 4.83 8.32 14.74
N ASN A 106 5.66 9.07 15.48
CA ASN A 106 5.21 10.16 16.35
C ASN A 106 4.12 9.74 17.37
N GLY A 107 4.07 8.45 17.71
CA GLY A 107 3.06 7.88 18.60
C GLY A 107 3.45 7.94 20.07
N GLY A 108 2.44 8.03 20.94
CA GLY A 108 2.59 7.99 22.40
C GLY A 108 2.41 6.58 22.96
N SER A 109 3.29 6.21 23.92
CA SER A 109 3.33 5.00 24.79
C SER A 109 3.29 3.59 24.16
N VAL A 110 2.72 3.40 22.98
CA VAL A 110 2.66 2.09 22.31
C VAL A 110 3.86 1.92 21.37
N VAL A 111 4.82 1.09 21.79
CA VAL A 111 5.99 0.73 20.98
C VAL A 111 5.76 -0.63 20.33
N ARG A 112 5.63 -0.67 19.01
CA ARG A 112 5.55 -1.89 18.19
C ARG A 112 6.76 -1.95 17.25
N SER A 113 6.99 -3.10 16.63
CA SER A 113 8.05 -3.26 15.62
C SER A 113 7.88 -2.38 14.38
N GLY A 114 6.66 -1.89 14.11
CA GLY A 114 6.31 -1.13 12.91
C GLY A 114 5.90 -2.00 11.71
N LEU A 115 6.05 -3.33 11.80
CA LEU A 115 5.62 -4.31 10.81
C LEU A 115 4.11 -4.55 10.95
N ASP A 116 3.34 -4.01 10.01
CA ASP A 116 1.89 -4.00 10.04
C ASP A 116 1.33 -4.06 8.62
N ALA A 117 0.23 -4.81 8.43
CA ALA A 117 -0.53 -4.89 7.20
C ALA A 117 -1.11 -3.54 6.76
N ASN A 118 -1.18 -2.54 7.64
CA ASN A 118 -1.33 -1.11 7.33
C ASN A 118 -0.54 -0.72 6.07
N SER A 119 0.75 -1.05 6.03
CA SER A 119 1.63 -0.70 4.91
C SER A 119 1.32 -1.43 3.60
N ILE A 120 0.83 -2.68 3.68
CA ILE A 120 0.36 -3.44 2.51
C ILE A 120 -0.96 -2.84 1.99
N LEU A 121 -1.89 -2.55 2.91
CA LEU A 121 -3.15 -1.86 2.62
C LEU A 121 -2.91 -0.50 1.96
N THR A 122 -1.94 0.27 2.45
CA THR A 122 -1.50 1.51 1.81
C THR A 122 -1.17 1.30 0.35
N SER A 123 -0.32 0.31 0.04
CA SER A 123 0.14 0.05 -1.32
C SER A 123 -1.01 -0.26 -2.29
N ILE A 124 -1.98 -1.07 -1.87
CA ILE A 124 -3.13 -1.41 -2.74
C ILE A 124 -4.17 -0.29 -2.82
N HIS A 125 -4.41 0.43 -1.72
CA HIS A 125 -5.41 1.51 -1.68
C HIS A 125 -4.91 2.83 -2.32
N THR A 126 -3.62 2.94 -2.62
CA THR A 126 -3.06 4.05 -3.41
C THR A 126 -2.43 3.60 -4.73
N PHE A 127 -2.77 2.41 -5.20
CA PHE A 127 -2.33 1.91 -6.50
C PHE A 127 -2.84 2.80 -7.64
N ASP A 128 -1.92 3.30 -8.46
CA ASP A 128 -2.18 3.95 -9.74
C ASP A 128 -1.45 3.16 -10.84
N PRO A 129 -2.19 2.46 -11.74
CA PRO A 129 -1.58 1.67 -12.81
C PRO A 129 -0.77 2.50 -13.82
N ASN A 130 -0.82 3.83 -13.76
CA ASN A 130 -0.03 4.74 -14.60
C ASN A 130 1.21 5.28 -13.89
N ALA A 131 1.36 5.07 -12.58
CA ALA A 131 2.54 5.49 -11.81
C ALA A 131 3.73 4.51 -11.96
N GLY A 132 3.55 3.38 -12.64
CA GLY A 132 4.57 2.34 -12.77
C GLY A 132 4.94 1.77 -11.40
N CYS A 133 6.24 1.52 -11.18
CA CYS A 133 6.77 1.01 -9.92
C CYS A 133 7.35 2.12 -9.03
N ASP A 134 6.68 3.27 -8.95
CA ASP A 134 7.12 4.42 -8.16
C ASP A 134 7.22 4.08 -6.66
N ALA A 135 8.43 4.18 -6.12
CA ALA A 135 8.71 3.95 -4.71
C ALA A 135 8.33 5.12 -3.80
N VAL A 136 8.15 6.33 -4.34
CA VAL A 136 7.79 7.53 -3.57
C VAL A 136 6.33 7.45 -3.11
N THR A 137 5.44 6.95 -3.96
CA THR A 137 4.03 6.68 -3.66
C THR A 137 3.76 5.21 -3.28
N PHE A 138 4.82 4.44 -3.02
CA PHE A 138 4.74 3.06 -2.52
C PHE A 138 3.91 2.12 -3.41
N GLN A 139 4.03 2.26 -4.73
CA GLN A 139 3.28 1.46 -5.70
C GLN A 139 3.58 -0.04 -5.52
N PRO A 140 2.63 -0.94 -5.80
CA PRO A 140 2.74 -2.38 -5.47
C PRO A 140 3.99 -3.08 -6.01
N CYS A 141 4.46 -2.71 -7.20
CA CYS A 141 5.68 -3.26 -7.80
C CYS A 141 6.97 -2.49 -7.46
N SER A 142 6.89 -1.43 -6.66
CA SER A 142 8.08 -0.69 -6.24
C SER A 142 8.97 -1.56 -5.34
N ASP A 143 10.27 -1.31 -5.38
CA ASP A 143 11.22 -2.10 -4.62
C ASP A 143 11.01 -1.99 -3.10
N LYS A 144 10.64 -0.80 -2.61
CA LYS A 144 10.24 -0.57 -1.21
C LYS A 144 8.98 -1.36 -0.83
N ALA A 145 7.94 -1.36 -1.66
CA ALA A 145 6.70 -2.06 -1.36
C ALA A 145 6.88 -3.58 -1.31
N LEU A 146 7.72 -4.14 -2.21
CA LEU A 146 8.03 -5.58 -2.23
C LEU A 146 8.89 -6.00 -1.05
N ALA A 147 9.90 -5.20 -0.68
CA ALA A 147 10.72 -5.45 0.50
C ALA A 147 9.88 -5.39 1.79
N ASN A 148 9.01 -4.39 1.90
CA ASN A 148 8.06 -4.27 2.99
C ASN A 148 7.09 -5.45 3.06
N HIS A 149 6.51 -5.85 1.93
CA HIS A 149 5.62 -7.01 1.83
C HIS A 149 6.28 -8.26 2.41
N LYS A 150 7.51 -8.56 2.00
CA LYS A 150 8.29 -9.67 2.57
C LYS A 150 8.43 -9.52 4.08
N ALA A 151 8.86 -8.37 4.57
CA ALA A 151 9.11 -8.15 5.99
C ALA A 151 7.85 -8.34 6.85
N VAL A 152 6.70 -7.79 6.39
CA VAL A 152 5.41 -7.93 7.06
C VAL A 152 4.94 -9.38 7.05
N VAL A 153 4.95 -10.06 5.91
CA VAL A 153 4.51 -11.47 5.81
C VAL A 153 5.39 -12.41 6.62
N ASP A 154 6.72 -12.22 6.58
CA ASP A 154 7.67 -13.03 7.35
C ASP A 154 7.45 -12.87 8.87
N SER A 155 6.99 -11.70 9.32
CA SER A 155 6.69 -11.44 10.73
C SER A 155 5.59 -12.33 11.31
N PHE A 156 4.73 -12.93 10.47
CA PHE A 156 3.64 -13.82 10.89
C PHE A 156 3.97 -15.31 10.79
N ARG A 157 5.11 -15.69 10.20
CA ARG A 157 5.46 -17.10 9.97
C ARG A 157 5.60 -17.89 11.27
N ALA A 158 6.20 -17.28 12.29
CA ALA A 158 6.38 -17.88 13.61
C ALA A 158 5.30 -17.48 14.62
N THR A 159 4.38 -16.58 14.24
CA THR A 159 3.39 -15.99 15.16
C THR A 159 2.15 -16.88 15.30
N TYR A 160 1.72 -17.52 14.21
CA TYR A 160 0.51 -18.35 14.21
C TYR A 160 0.84 -19.83 14.07
N ALA A 161 0.24 -20.66 14.91
CA ALA A 161 0.43 -22.13 14.85
C ALA A 161 0.07 -22.70 13.48
N LEU A 162 -0.95 -22.15 12.80
CA LEU A 162 -1.36 -22.59 11.45
C LEU A 162 -0.29 -22.31 10.37
N ASN A 163 0.63 -21.38 10.62
CA ASN A 163 1.75 -21.06 9.73
C ASN A 163 2.98 -21.95 9.99
N SER A 164 2.98 -22.71 11.09
CA SER A 164 4.12 -23.52 11.52
C SER A 164 4.53 -24.55 10.46
N GLY A 165 5.85 -24.72 10.28
CA GLY A 165 6.43 -25.69 9.34
C GLY A 165 6.30 -25.33 7.86
N LYS A 166 5.67 -24.21 7.50
CA LYS A 166 5.58 -23.76 6.10
C LYS A 166 6.95 -23.25 5.62
N ALA A 167 7.36 -23.70 4.43
CA ALA A 167 8.61 -23.28 3.81
C ALA A 167 8.67 -21.75 3.59
N ALA A 168 9.87 -21.19 3.50
CA ALA A 168 10.07 -19.75 3.33
C ALA A 168 9.38 -19.20 2.07
N ASN A 169 9.26 -19.98 1.01
CA ASN A 169 8.56 -19.59 -0.23
C ASN A 169 7.05 -19.90 -0.22
N ALA A 170 6.52 -20.53 0.84
CA ALA A 170 5.11 -20.85 0.94
C ALA A 170 4.31 -19.66 1.50
N ALA A 171 3.10 -19.46 0.98
CA ALA A 171 2.15 -18.48 1.47
C ALA A 171 1.69 -18.83 2.90
N VAL A 172 1.45 -17.80 3.71
CA VAL A 172 1.06 -17.90 5.12
C VAL A 172 -0.08 -16.94 5.41
N ALA A 173 -0.87 -17.21 6.45
CA ALA A 173 -1.91 -16.28 6.86
C ALA A 173 -1.28 -15.06 7.55
N VAL A 174 -1.82 -13.89 7.25
CA VAL A 174 -1.32 -12.57 7.67
C VAL A 174 -2.38 -11.91 8.56
N GLY A 175 -1.95 -11.34 9.68
CA GLY A 175 -2.81 -10.56 10.59
C GLY A 175 -2.64 -9.05 10.42
N ARG A 176 -3.05 -8.26 11.42
CA ARG A 176 -2.85 -6.80 11.44
C ARG A 176 -1.37 -6.48 11.65
N TYR A 177 -0.83 -6.81 12.82
CA TYR A 177 0.58 -6.69 13.19
C TYR A 177 0.92 -7.80 14.19
N LYS A 178 2.20 -8.17 14.34
CA LYS A 178 2.56 -9.38 15.13
C LYS A 178 2.33 -9.25 16.64
N GLU A 179 2.31 -8.02 17.16
CA GLU A 179 2.05 -7.71 18.57
C GLU A 179 0.55 -7.60 18.89
N ASP A 180 -0.33 -7.92 17.94
CA ASP A 180 -1.78 -7.83 18.09
C ASP A 180 -2.27 -8.76 19.21
N SER A 181 -3.13 -8.22 20.08
CA SER A 181 -3.78 -8.96 21.17
C SER A 181 -5.30 -8.89 21.14
N TYR A 182 -5.89 -8.22 20.13
CA TYR A 182 -7.34 -8.19 19.93
C TYR A 182 -7.85 -9.61 19.63
N TYR A 183 -8.70 -10.12 20.52
CA TYR A 183 -9.11 -11.53 20.54
C TYR A 183 -7.92 -12.52 20.54
N GLY A 184 -6.80 -12.15 21.16
CA GLY A 184 -5.59 -12.98 21.23
C GLY A 184 -4.65 -12.86 20.03
N GLY A 185 -4.95 -11.97 19.06
CA GLY A 185 -4.10 -11.74 17.88
C GLY A 185 -4.23 -12.87 16.87
N ASN A 186 -5.01 -12.64 15.81
CA ASN A 186 -5.31 -13.66 14.82
C ASN A 186 -4.96 -13.17 13.41
N PRO A 187 -4.80 -14.08 12.43
CA PRO A 187 -4.80 -13.69 11.03
C PRO A 187 -6.15 -13.08 10.63
N TRP A 188 -6.13 -12.15 9.69
CA TRP A 188 -7.33 -11.49 9.17
C TRP A 188 -7.46 -11.79 7.68
N TYR A 189 -8.69 -12.09 7.25
CA TYR A 189 -9.00 -12.34 5.85
C TYR A 189 -8.51 -11.19 4.95
N LEU A 190 -8.88 -9.96 5.31
CA LEU A 190 -8.51 -8.76 4.54
C LEU A 190 -7.00 -8.57 4.43
N CYS A 191 -6.22 -8.89 5.48
CA CYS A 191 -4.77 -8.71 5.45
C CYS A 191 -4.11 -9.75 4.54
N THR A 192 -4.59 -10.99 4.59
CA THR A 192 -4.10 -12.07 3.73
C THR A 192 -4.49 -11.85 2.26
N THR A 193 -5.71 -11.37 1.98
CA THR A 193 -6.09 -10.98 0.61
C THR A 193 -5.37 -9.73 0.13
N ALA A 194 -5.13 -8.74 0.99
CA ALA A 194 -4.38 -7.53 0.63
C ALA A 194 -2.94 -7.85 0.24
N ALA A 195 -2.30 -8.80 0.94
CA ALA A 195 -0.99 -9.32 0.56
C ALA A 195 -1.03 -9.91 -0.87
N ALA A 196 -2.02 -10.76 -1.17
CA ALA A 196 -2.19 -11.31 -2.52
C ALA A 196 -2.44 -10.22 -3.57
N GLU A 197 -3.32 -9.26 -3.28
CA GLU A 197 -3.68 -8.17 -4.18
C GLU A 197 -2.48 -7.29 -4.54
N GLN A 198 -1.61 -6.97 -3.57
CA GLN A 198 -0.37 -6.24 -3.86
C GLN A 198 0.47 -6.96 -4.92
N LEU A 199 0.58 -8.29 -4.85
CA LEU A 199 1.34 -9.08 -5.81
C LEU A 199 0.65 -9.15 -7.18
N TYR A 200 -0.68 -9.24 -7.24
CA TYR A 200 -1.42 -9.15 -8.51
C TYR A 200 -1.26 -7.78 -9.17
N ASN A 201 -1.33 -6.70 -8.40
CA ASN A 201 -1.09 -5.35 -8.90
C ASN A 201 0.36 -5.19 -9.39
N ALA A 202 1.33 -5.83 -8.71
CA ALA A 202 2.71 -5.83 -9.17
C ALA A 202 2.89 -6.57 -10.51
N LEU A 203 2.29 -7.77 -10.63
CA LEU A 203 2.27 -8.55 -11.88
C LEU A 203 1.63 -7.76 -13.03
N TYR A 204 0.52 -7.07 -12.77
CA TYR A 204 -0.13 -6.21 -13.74
C TYR A 204 0.81 -5.08 -14.21
N SER A 205 1.46 -4.37 -13.29
CA SER A 205 2.38 -3.28 -13.64
C SER A 205 3.59 -3.77 -14.43
N TRP A 206 4.18 -4.90 -14.05
CA TRP A 206 5.29 -5.51 -14.79
C TRP A 206 4.90 -5.98 -16.19
N ASN A 207 3.68 -6.47 -16.36
CA ASN A 207 3.14 -6.83 -17.68
C ASN A 207 2.99 -5.58 -18.55
N LYS A 208 2.33 -4.54 -18.01
CA LYS A 208 2.09 -3.27 -18.71
C LYS A 208 3.39 -2.57 -19.14
N GLN A 209 4.41 -2.56 -18.29
CA GLN A 209 5.71 -1.94 -18.62
C GLN A 209 6.68 -2.86 -19.38
N GLY A 210 6.35 -4.16 -19.52
CA GLY A 210 7.14 -5.12 -20.28
C GLY A 210 8.49 -5.50 -19.65
N SER A 211 8.71 -5.24 -18.35
CA SER A 211 9.97 -5.55 -17.67
C SER A 211 9.82 -5.64 -16.14
N ILE A 212 10.81 -6.26 -15.46
CA ILE A 212 10.97 -6.25 -14.00
C ILE A 212 12.34 -5.67 -13.67
N ALA A 213 12.38 -4.69 -12.77
CA ALA A 213 13.62 -4.23 -12.15
C ALA A 213 13.76 -4.84 -10.75
N ILE A 214 14.86 -5.54 -10.50
CA ILE A 214 15.24 -6.05 -9.17
C ILE A 214 16.35 -5.15 -8.65
N THR A 215 16.12 -4.49 -7.52
CA THR A 215 17.12 -3.65 -6.85
C THR A 215 17.69 -4.37 -5.63
N ALA A 216 18.73 -3.80 -5.00
CA ALA A 216 19.23 -4.31 -3.71
C ALA A 216 18.17 -4.26 -2.60
N THR A 217 17.19 -3.35 -2.70
CA THR A 217 16.07 -3.22 -1.76
C THR A 217 15.16 -4.44 -1.86
N SER A 218 14.72 -4.80 -3.08
CA SER A 218 13.76 -5.87 -3.32
C SER A 218 14.37 -7.26 -3.51
N LEU A 219 15.69 -7.38 -3.55
CA LEU A 219 16.37 -8.64 -3.87
C LEU A 219 15.92 -9.80 -2.97
N ASP A 220 15.77 -9.56 -1.67
CA ASP A 220 15.42 -10.62 -0.71
C ASP A 220 13.98 -11.11 -0.89
N PHE A 221 13.07 -10.24 -1.35
CA PHE A 221 11.72 -10.63 -1.77
C PHE A 221 11.79 -11.58 -2.97
N PHE A 222 12.55 -11.22 -4.01
CA PHE A 222 12.65 -12.07 -5.19
C PHE A 222 13.37 -13.39 -4.90
N LYS A 223 14.45 -13.38 -4.11
CA LYS A 223 15.17 -14.61 -3.72
C LYS A 223 14.33 -15.58 -2.91
N GLN A 224 13.36 -15.09 -2.13
CA GLN A 224 12.44 -15.95 -1.40
C GLN A 224 11.57 -16.79 -2.33
N LEU A 225 11.19 -16.26 -3.49
CA LEU A 225 10.28 -16.93 -4.44
C LEU A 225 11.03 -17.58 -5.62
N TYR A 226 12.17 -17.01 -6.00
CA TYR A 226 13.03 -17.44 -7.09
C TYR A 226 14.50 -17.28 -6.65
N SER A 227 15.10 -18.34 -6.15
CA SER A 227 16.41 -18.31 -5.46
C SER A 227 17.57 -17.79 -6.31
N SER A 228 17.49 -17.92 -7.64
CA SER A 228 18.47 -17.39 -8.58
C SER A 228 18.28 -15.91 -8.93
N ALA A 229 17.35 -15.20 -8.28
CA ALA A 229 17.14 -13.77 -8.50
C ALA A 229 18.43 -12.97 -8.22
N ALA A 230 18.71 -12.00 -9.10
CA ALA A 230 19.84 -11.10 -9.02
C ALA A 230 19.40 -9.67 -9.37
N VAL A 231 20.16 -8.68 -8.88
CA VAL A 231 19.94 -7.27 -9.23
C VAL A 231 20.09 -7.08 -10.75
N GLY A 232 19.15 -6.39 -11.36
CA GLY A 232 19.13 -6.21 -12.81
C GLY A 232 17.73 -5.84 -13.33
N THR A 233 17.65 -5.58 -14.62
CA THR A 233 16.37 -5.37 -15.33
C THR A 233 16.15 -6.50 -16.32
N PHE A 234 14.99 -7.14 -16.23
CA PHE A 234 14.63 -8.31 -17.02
C PHE A 234 13.45 -7.97 -17.92
N ALA A 235 13.67 -7.96 -19.23
CA ALA A 235 12.60 -7.73 -20.21
C ALA A 235 11.63 -8.91 -20.26
N SER A 236 10.38 -8.65 -20.63
CA SER A 236 9.31 -9.64 -20.76
C SER A 236 9.61 -10.80 -21.71
N SER A 237 10.53 -10.60 -22.67
CA SER A 237 11.02 -11.64 -23.59
C SER A 237 12.01 -12.63 -22.98
N THR A 238 12.47 -12.39 -21.74
CA THR A 238 13.48 -13.24 -21.08
C THR A 238 12.84 -14.41 -20.33
N THR A 239 13.56 -15.53 -20.23
CA THR A 239 13.12 -16.68 -19.42
C THR A 239 13.10 -16.33 -17.93
N GLN A 240 13.98 -15.43 -17.48
CA GLN A 240 14.01 -14.94 -16.11
C GLN A 240 12.73 -14.19 -15.74
N TYR A 241 12.26 -13.27 -16.59
CA TYR A 241 10.99 -12.57 -16.36
C TYR A 241 9.83 -13.56 -16.21
N THR A 242 9.77 -14.55 -17.11
CA THR A 242 8.72 -15.59 -17.11
C THR A 242 8.76 -16.41 -15.82
N ALA A 243 9.95 -16.84 -15.38
CA ALA A 243 10.12 -17.61 -14.16
C ALA A 243 9.74 -16.80 -12.90
N ILE A 244 10.16 -15.53 -12.83
CA ILE A 244 9.87 -14.65 -11.69
C ILE A 244 8.35 -14.39 -11.59
N THR A 245 7.71 -14.00 -12.69
CA THR A 245 6.25 -13.71 -12.69
C THR A 245 5.44 -14.96 -12.36
N ALA A 246 5.82 -16.14 -12.86
CA ALA A 246 5.17 -17.39 -12.51
C ALA A 246 5.31 -17.73 -11.00
N ALA A 247 6.49 -17.53 -10.41
CA ALA A 247 6.72 -17.75 -8.99
C ALA A 247 5.89 -16.79 -8.12
N VAL A 248 5.88 -15.50 -8.46
CA VAL A 248 5.08 -14.48 -7.75
C VAL A 248 3.59 -14.77 -7.87
N LYS A 249 3.11 -15.14 -9.06
CA LYS A 249 1.70 -15.50 -9.26
C LYS A 249 1.32 -16.73 -8.44
N THR A 250 2.14 -17.78 -8.44
CA THR A 250 1.90 -18.99 -7.63
C THR A 250 1.80 -18.65 -6.15
N TYR A 251 2.68 -17.75 -5.67
CA TYR A 251 2.67 -17.28 -4.28
C TYR A 251 1.40 -16.49 -3.94
N ALA A 252 0.97 -15.58 -4.81
CA ALA A 252 -0.26 -14.80 -4.65
C ALA A 252 -1.53 -15.68 -4.69
N ASP A 253 -1.61 -16.62 -5.64
CA ASP A 253 -2.71 -17.59 -5.74
C ASP A 253 -2.82 -18.40 -4.45
N ALA A 254 -1.68 -18.86 -3.91
CA ALA A 254 -1.64 -19.64 -2.68
C ALA A 254 -2.15 -18.86 -1.46
N MET A 255 -1.92 -17.54 -1.37
CA MET A 255 -2.47 -16.70 -0.30
C MET A 255 -4.01 -16.67 -0.33
N VAL A 256 -4.62 -16.55 -1.52
CA VAL A 256 -6.08 -16.57 -1.68
C VAL A 256 -6.65 -17.96 -1.34
N LEU A 257 -5.90 -19.02 -1.65
CA LEU A 257 -6.36 -20.39 -1.39
C LEU A 257 -6.30 -20.80 0.09
N LEU A 258 -5.60 -20.05 0.97
CA LEU A 258 -5.57 -20.34 2.40
C LEU A 258 -6.96 -20.38 3.03
N PHE A 259 -7.92 -19.63 2.50
CA PHE A 259 -9.29 -19.58 3.04
C PHE A 259 -10.10 -20.83 2.72
N ARG A 260 -9.74 -21.59 1.67
CA ARG A 260 -10.40 -22.88 1.38
C ARG A 260 -10.05 -23.97 2.40
N LEU A 261 -9.02 -23.76 3.21
CA LEU A 261 -8.57 -24.68 4.25
C LEU A 261 -9.13 -24.36 5.65
N LEU A 262 -9.84 -23.22 5.77
CA LEU A 262 -10.38 -22.70 7.04
C LEU A 262 -11.91 -22.79 7.14
N MET A 263 -12.57 -23.28 6.09
CA MET A 263 -14.01 -23.62 6.04
C MET A 263 -14.17 -25.13 6.00
#